data_AF-A0A974VSU4-F1
#
_entry.id   AF-A0A974VSU4-F1
#
_cell.length_a   1.000
_cell.length_b   1.000
_cell.length_c   1.000
_cell.angle_alpha   90.00
_cell.angle_beta   90.00
_cell.angle_gamma   90.00
#
_symmetry.space_group_name_H-M   'P 1'
#
loop_
_entity.id
_entity.type
_entity.pdbx_description
1 polymer ?
#
loop_
_entity_poly.entity_id
_entity_poly.type
_entity_poly.pdbx_seq_one_letter_code
_entity_poly.pdbx_strand_id
1 'polypeptide(L)'
;MAALTKNTATIELASAKTNGLANLGVPIDESTQVKKGKLQEFLQTLDTGAIARRYQNIRVTAIKTTEGGRLFSKVIVQFEVFGDDWNSVGVNTGVDFALYQGDKLLHSIQQGRIFLPYTRSWYEDQYEHTIPNEVFDELTRLDFIANADEVQPG
;
A
#
# COMPACT_ATOMS: atom_id res chain seq x y z
N MET A 1 -5.42 -22.49 -15.99
CA MET A 1 -4.67 -21.98 -14.82
C MET A 1 -5.60 -21.04 -14.08
N ALA A 2 -5.52 -20.98 -12.75
CA ALA A 2 -6.35 -20.05 -11.99
C ALA A 2 -5.73 -18.65 -12.07
N ALA A 3 -6.56 -17.62 -12.02
CA ALA A 3 -6.10 -16.24 -12.09
C ALA A 3 -6.59 -15.45 -10.88
N LEU A 4 -5.68 -14.72 -10.23
CA LEU A 4 -6.06 -13.71 -9.26
C LEU A 4 -6.84 -12.61 -9.96
N THR A 5 -8.00 -12.26 -9.43
CA THR A 5 -8.80 -11.14 -9.93
C THR A 5 -8.27 -9.85 -9.34
N LYS A 6 -8.14 -8.80 -10.17
CA LYS A 6 -7.82 -7.46 -9.68
C LYS A 6 -8.90 -7.02 -8.68
N ASN A 7 -8.50 -6.54 -7.52
CA ASN A 7 -9.41 -5.99 -6.53
C ASN A 7 -8.86 -4.69 -5.95
N THR A 8 -9.71 -3.82 -5.44
CA THR A 8 -9.32 -2.52 -4.92
C THR A 8 -10.00 -2.25 -3.59
N ALA A 9 -9.21 -1.78 -2.63
CA ALA A 9 -9.65 -1.31 -1.33
C ALA A 9 -9.37 0.18 -1.18
N THR A 10 -10.39 0.94 -0.79
CA THR A 10 -10.28 2.38 -0.57
C THR A 10 -9.97 2.68 0.89
N ILE A 11 -8.98 3.54 1.13
CA ILE A 11 -8.49 3.93 2.45
C ILE A 11 -8.52 5.46 2.57
N GLU A 12 -9.44 5.97 3.38
CA GLU A 12 -9.51 7.40 3.70
C GLU A 12 -8.34 7.82 4.59
N LEU A 13 -7.79 9.00 4.30
CA LEU A 13 -6.63 9.58 4.97
C LEU A 13 -7.04 10.86 5.72
N ALA A 14 -6.72 10.92 7.00
CA ALA A 14 -6.98 12.08 7.84
C ALA A 14 -5.69 12.63 8.45
N SER A 15 -5.65 13.95 8.71
CA SER A 15 -4.55 14.59 9.43
C SER A 15 -4.32 13.91 10.79
N ALA A 16 -3.07 13.64 11.13
CA ALA A 16 -2.70 12.90 12.32
C ALA A 16 -1.53 13.52 13.07
N LYS A 17 -1.21 12.97 14.25
CA LYS A 17 0.01 13.33 15.00
C LYS A 17 1.24 12.59 14.45
N THR A 18 2.40 13.21 14.62
CA THR A 18 3.73 12.70 14.22
C THR A 18 4.23 11.52 15.07
N ASN A 19 3.45 11.07 16.06
CA ASN A 19 3.78 9.91 16.89
C ASN A 19 4.08 8.67 16.02
N GLY A 20 5.19 8.00 16.34
CA GLY A 20 5.65 6.79 15.67
C GLY A 20 6.43 7.01 14.37
N LEU A 21 6.51 8.24 13.84
CA LEU A 21 7.25 8.52 12.60
C LEU A 21 8.76 8.30 12.73
N ALA A 22 9.33 8.49 13.93
CA ALA A 22 10.74 8.22 14.19
C ALA A 22 11.11 6.74 13.95
N ASN A 23 10.20 5.81 14.24
CA ASN A 23 10.40 4.38 13.98
C ASN A 23 10.38 4.06 12.48
N LEU A 24 9.84 4.97 11.66
CA LEU A 24 9.82 4.88 10.21
C LEU A 24 11.00 5.63 9.56
N GLY A 25 11.98 6.08 10.35
CA GLY A 25 13.17 6.77 9.85
C GLY A 25 12.89 8.19 9.32
N VAL A 26 11.75 8.78 9.69
CA VAL A 26 11.33 10.09 9.18
C VAL A 26 11.92 11.20 10.07
N PRO A 27 12.63 12.18 9.50
CA PRO A 27 13.03 13.37 10.26
C PRO A 27 11.79 14.18 10.65
N ILE A 28 11.65 14.44 11.95
CA ILE A 28 10.52 15.18 12.51
C ILE A 28 10.99 16.57 12.93
N ASP A 29 10.30 17.58 12.42
CA ASP A 29 10.42 18.98 12.82
C ASP A 29 9.04 19.59 13.08
N GLU A 30 9.01 20.87 13.45
CA GLU A 30 7.77 21.60 13.75
C GLU A 30 6.88 21.79 12.51
N SER A 31 7.44 21.67 11.30
CA SER A 31 6.73 21.80 10.02
C SER A 31 6.16 20.49 9.50
N THR A 32 6.48 19.36 10.17
CA THR A 32 6.12 18.03 9.72
C THR A 32 4.60 17.84 9.75
N GLN A 33 4.04 17.56 8.58
CA GLN A 33 2.62 17.24 8.41
C GLN A 33 2.47 15.75 8.09
N VAL A 34 1.39 15.15 8.59
CA VAL A 34 1.13 13.73 8.38
C VAL A 34 -0.36 13.46 8.19
N LYS A 35 -0.68 12.61 7.22
CA LYS A 35 -2.01 12.06 6.98
C LYS A 35 -1.93 10.54 7.14
N LYS A 36 -2.86 9.94 7.88
CA LYS A 36 -2.89 8.50 8.16
C LYS A 36 -4.24 7.89 7.80
N GLY A 37 -4.21 6.65 7.34
CA GLY A 37 -5.39 5.81 7.15
C GLY A 37 -5.05 4.35 7.41
N LYS A 38 -6.09 3.53 7.60
CA LYS A 38 -5.93 2.11 7.85
C LYS A 38 -7.11 1.30 7.33
N LEU A 39 -6.84 0.05 6.99
CA LEU A 39 -7.83 -0.97 6.68
C LEU A 39 -7.44 -2.27 7.37
N GLN A 40 -8.40 -2.90 8.05
CA GLN A 40 -8.12 -4.07 8.88
C GLN A 40 -7.91 -5.34 8.05
N GLU A 41 -8.77 -5.58 7.06
CA GLU A 41 -8.73 -6.78 6.22
C GLU A 41 -9.14 -6.42 4.79
N PHE A 42 -8.52 -7.09 3.83
CA PHE A 42 -8.82 -7.01 2.41
C PHE A 42 -8.49 -8.34 1.73
N LEU A 43 -9.41 -8.88 0.93
CA LEU A 43 -9.28 -10.20 0.33
C LEU A 43 -9.14 -10.09 -1.18
N GLN A 44 -8.29 -10.96 -1.74
CA GLN A 44 -8.20 -11.16 -3.18
C GLN A 44 -8.61 -12.58 -3.53
N THR A 45 -9.53 -12.68 -4.49
CA THR A 45 -10.08 -13.95 -4.98
C THR A 45 -9.42 -14.39 -6.27
N LEU A 46 -9.60 -15.68 -6.58
CA LEU A 46 -9.41 -16.22 -7.92
C LEU A 46 -10.63 -15.90 -8.79
N ASP A 47 -10.48 -16.12 -10.09
CA ASP A 47 -11.56 -16.19 -11.08
C ASP A 47 -12.64 -17.23 -10.74
N THR A 48 -12.31 -18.25 -9.96
CA THR A 48 -13.26 -19.22 -9.40
C THR A 48 -14.07 -18.70 -8.20
N GLY A 49 -13.71 -17.54 -7.66
CA GLY A 49 -14.31 -16.95 -6.45
C GLY A 49 -13.69 -17.45 -5.14
N ALA A 50 -12.79 -18.44 -5.17
CA ALA A 50 -12.07 -18.85 -3.97
C ALA A 50 -11.09 -17.76 -3.51
N ILE A 51 -10.91 -17.60 -2.20
CA ILE A 51 -9.92 -16.67 -1.64
C ILE A 51 -8.52 -17.23 -1.89
N ALA A 52 -7.60 -16.40 -2.37
CA ALA A 52 -6.21 -16.80 -2.63
C ALA A 52 -5.17 -15.92 -1.93
N ARG A 53 -5.46 -14.64 -1.70
CA ARG A 53 -4.63 -13.79 -0.84
C ARG A 53 -5.47 -13.08 0.20
N ARG A 54 -4.90 -12.93 1.38
CA ARG A 54 -5.49 -12.15 2.47
C ARG A 54 -4.50 -11.05 2.83
N TYR A 55 -4.96 -9.83 2.83
CA TYR A 55 -4.20 -8.67 3.29
C TYR A 55 -4.82 -8.21 4.60
N GLN A 56 -3.99 -7.89 5.58
CA GLN A 56 -4.45 -7.36 6.85
C GLN A 56 -3.55 -6.27 7.37
N ASN A 57 -4.02 -5.55 8.39
CA ASN A 57 -3.25 -4.51 9.07
C ASN A 57 -2.67 -3.46 8.10
N ILE A 58 -3.41 -3.12 7.04
CA ILE A 58 -2.98 -2.16 6.03
C ILE A 58 -2.96 -0.77 6.68
N ARG A 59 -1.80 -0.12 6.69
CA ARG A 59 -1.56 1.21 7.26
C ARG A 59 -0.91 2.09 6.20
N VAL A 60 -1.52 3.25 5.98
CA VAL A 60 -0.99 4.28 5.08
C VAL A 60 -0.57 5.47 5.91
N THR A 61 0.67 5.93 5.72
CA THR A 61 1.20 7.12 6.36
C THR A 61 1.81 8.02 5.29
N ALA A 62 1.11 9.08 4.91
CA ALA A 62 1.64 10.13 4.05
C ALA A 62 2.26 11.22 4.91
N ILE A 63 3.41 11.72 4.51
CA ILE A 63 4.25 12.63 5.30
C ILE A 63 4.76 13.73 4.38
N LYS A 64 4.79 14.95 4.89
CA LYS A 64 5.46 16.10 4.29
C LYS A 64 6.35 16.75 5.35
N THR A 65 7.65 16.81 5.10
CA THR A 65 8.64 17.28 6.07
C THR A 65 9.86 17.87 5.36
N THR A 66 10.80 18.43 6.13
CA THR A 66 12.05 19.01 5.63
C THR A 66 13.24 18.11 5.98
N GLU A 67 14.05 17.75 4.98
CA GLU A 67 15.28 17.00 5.17
C GLU A 67 16.41 17.68 4.41
N GLY A 68 17.53 17.95 5.10
CA GLY A 68 18.66 18.68 4.51
C GLY A 68 18.29 20.06 3.97
N GLY A 69 17.30 20.73 4.59
CA GLY A 69 16.79 22.04 4.15
C GLY A 69 15.89 22.01 2.91
N ARG A 70 15.46 20.81 2.47
CA ARG A 70 14.55 20.64 1.32
C ARG A 70 13.23 20.03 1.77
N LEU A 71 12.15 20.61 1.29
CA LEU A 71 10.80 20.09 1.51
C LEU A 71 10.56 18.88 0.62
N PHE A 72 10.10 17.78 1.21
CA PHE A 72 9.77 16.56 0.49
C PHE A 72 8.56 15.88 1.10
N SER A 73 7.88 15.10 0.25
CA SER A 73 6.73 14.30 0.66
C SER A 73 6.95 12.84 0.30
N LYS A 74 6.46 11.96 1.16
CA LYS A 74 6.48 10.51 0.94
C LYS A 74 5.19 9.88 1.41
N VAL A 75 4.88 8.71 0.86
CA VAL A 75 3.86 7.80 1.40
C VAL A 75 4.52 6.49 1.76
N ILE A 76 4.22 6.02 2.97
CA ILE A 76 4.62 4.72 3.47
C ILE A 76 3.37 3.86 3.57
N VAL A 77 3.39 2.70 2.93
CA VAL A 77 2.32 1.70 2.99
C VAL A 77 2.88 0.45 3.64
N GLN A 78 2.30 0.08 4.78
CA GLN A 78 2.62 -1.14 5.52
C GLN A 78 1.41 -2.06 5.48
N PHE A 79 1.62 -3.36 5.32
CA PHE A 79 0.56 -4.34 5.41
C PHE A 79 1.14 -5.72 5.69
N GLU A 80 0.27 -6.63 6.10
CA GLU A 80 0.60 -8.06 6.15
C GLU A 80 -0.12 -8.76 5.01
N VAL A 81 0.55 -9.71 4.37
CA VAL A 81 -0.05 -10.56 3.33
C VAL A 81 0.14 -12.04 3.66
N PHE A 82 -0.94 -12.79 3.49
CA PHE A 82 -0.96 -14.24 3.50
C PHE A 82 -1.21 -14.74 2.09
N GLY A 83 -0.26 -15.52 1.59
CA GLY A 83 -0.47 -16.36 0.41
C GLY A 83 -1.10 -17.67 0.85
N ASP A 84 -2.23 -18.03 0.26
CA ASP A 84 -2.74 -19.39 0.36
C ASP A 84 -1.84 -20.35 -0.48
N ASP A 85 -2.36 -21.50 -0.89
CA ASP A 85 -1.65 -22.48 -1.72
C ASP A 85 -1.40 -22.06 -3.17
N TRP A 86 -1.20 -20.77 -3.45
CA TRP A 86 -1.08 -20.26 -4.82
C TRP A 86 0.21 -19.47 -5.01
N ASN A 87 1.00 -19.89 -6.00
CA ASN A 87 2.23 -19.23 -6.43
C ASN A 87 2.03 -18.58 -7.80
N SER A 88 2.61 -17.38 -8.00
CA SER A 88 2.63 -16.72 -9.31
C SER A 88 3.39 -17.59 -10.33
N VAL A 89 2.82 -17.74 -11.53
CA VAL A 89 3.44 -18.47 -12.65
C VAL A 89 4.51 -17.60 -13.32
N GLY A 90 4.28 -16.28 -13.37
CA GLY A 90 5.19 -15.30 -13.95
C GLY A 90 5.80 -14.35 -12.92
N VAL A 91 6.12 -13.14 -13.37
CA VAL A 91 6.53 -12.06 -12.46
C VAL A 91 5.31 -11.66 -11.62
N ASN A 92 5.41 -11.83 -10.30
CA ASN A 92 4.37 -11.43 -9.37
C ASN A 92 4.01 -9.95 -9.54
N THR A 93 2.78 -9.69 -9.97
CA THR A 93 2.24 -8.33 -10.23
C THR A 93 1.87 -7.59 -8.95
N GLY A 94 1.75 -8.32 -7.84
CA GLY A 94 1.60 -7.85 -6.47
C GLY A 94 0.54 -6.77 -6.28
N VAL A 95 0.96 -5.59 -5.85
CA VAL A 95 0.08 -4.47 -5.49
C VAL A 95 0.55 -3.17 -6.10
N ASP A 96 -0.40 -2.26 -6.31
CA ASP A 96 -0.17 -0.86 -6.70
C ASP A 96 -0.95 0.08 -5.79
N PHE A 97 -0.64 1.36 -5.86
CA PHE A 97 -1.32 2.39 -5.09
C PHE A 97 -1.78 3.55 -5.97
N ALA A 98 -2.94 4.10 -5.68
CA ALA A 98 -3.44 5.30 -6.34
C ALA A 98 -3.88 6.34 -5.30
N LEU A 99 -3.44 7.58 -5.48
CA LEU A 99 -3.61 8.69 -4.55
C LEU A 99 -4.69 9.64 -5.09
N TYR A 100 -5.65 10.01 -4.25
CA TYR A 100 -6.83 10.77 -4.67
C TYR A 100 -7.13 11.98 -3.78
N GLN A 101 -7.82 12.95 -4.38
CA GLN A 101 -8.61 13.98 -3.72
C GLN A 101 -10.08 13.73 -4.05
N GLY A 102 -10.84 13.18 -3.11
CA GLY A 102 -12.17 12.64 -3.41
C GLY A 102 -12.08 11.61 -4.53
N ASP A 103 -12.71 11.87 -5.68
CA ASP A 103 -12.69 10.99 -6.87
C ASP A 103 -11.65 11.39 -7.93
N LYS A 104 -10.93 12.49 -7.73
CA LYS A 104 -9.87 12.94 -8.64
C LYS A 104 -8.57 12.18 -8.35
N LEU A 105 -8.09 11.41 -9.33
CA LEU A 105 -6.77 10.80 -9.26
C LEU A 105 -5.68 11.88 -9.30
N LEU A 106 -4.83 11.91 -8.29
CA LEU A 106 -3.69 12.83 -8.18
C LEU A 106 -2.39 12.19 -8.67
N HIS A 107 -2.17 10.92 -8.30
CA HIS A 107 -0.92 10.22 -8.59
C HIS A 107 -1.11 8.70 -8.55
N SER A 108 -0.42 7.96 -9.42
CA SER A 108 -0.43 6.50 -9.46
C SER A 108 0.98 5.97 -9.21
N ILE A 109 1.09 4.97 -8.34
CA ILE A 109 2.34 4.34 -7.95
C ILE A 109 2.27 2.88 -8.39
N GLN A 110 3.21 2.49 -9.25
CA GLN A 110 3.40 1.10 -9.67
C GLN A 110 4.40 0.45 -8.70
N GLN A 111 3.90 -0.28 -7.71
CA GLN A 111 4.73 -0.96 -6.73
C GLN A 111 5.11 -2.36 -7.24
N GLY A 112 4.15 -3.09 -7.80
CA GLY A 112 4.38 -4.43 -8.32
C GLY A 112 4.58 -5.45 -7.20
N ARG A 113 5.67 -6.23 -7.30
CA ARG A 113 5.88 -7.43 -6.47
C ARG A 113 5.73 -7.17 -4.97
N ILE A 114 5.14 -8.15 -4.29
CA ILE A 114 5.08 -8.25 -2.82
C ILE A 114 6.07 -9.29 -2.29
N PHE A 115 6.50 -9.14 -1.04
CA PHE A 115 7.35 -10.13 -0.37
C PHE A 115 6.48 -11.27 0.17
N LEU A 116 6.40 -12.35 -0.61
CA LEU A 116 5.63 -13.54 -0.25
C LEU A 116 6.39 -14.80 -0.70
N PRO A 117 7.49 -15.17 -0.01
CA PRO A 117 8.41 -16.21 -0.48
C PRO A 117 7.88 -17.65 -0.30
N TYR A 118 6.96 -17.87 0.64
CA TYR A 118 6.39 -19.18 0.92
C TYR A 118 4.87 -19.09 1.05
N THR A 119 4.18 -20.17 0.66
CA THR A 119 2.75 -20.33 0.85
C THR A 119 2.40 -20.58 2.33
N ARG A 120 1.15 -20.34 2.69
CA ARG A 120 0.57 -20.60 4.02
C ARG A 120 1.25 -19.86 5.18
N SER A 121 1.82 -18.69 4.93
CA SER A 121 2.49 -17.87 5.96
C SER A 121 2.16 -16.40 5.79
N TRP A 122 2.18 -15.67 6.91
CA TRP A 122 2.04 -14.21 6.94
C TRP A 122 3.41 -13.54 6.80
N TYR A 123 3.48 -12.51 5.98
CA TYR A 123 4.64 -11.63 5.84
C TYR A 123 4.23 -10.18 5.99
N GLU A 124 5.07 -9.39 6.64
CA GLU A 124 4.92 -7.93 6.71
C GLU A 124 5.70 -7.29 5.56
N ASP A 125 5.01 -6.45 4.80
CA ASP A 125 5.54 -5.64 3.71
C ASP A 125 5.52 -4.16 4.13
N GLN A 126 6.59 -3.44 3.80
CA GLN A 126 6.66 -1.99 3.94
C GLN A 126 7.26 -1.38 2.67
N TYR A 127 6.48 -0.50 2.03
CA TYR A 127 6.91 0.25 0.85
C TYR A 127 6.91 1.74 1.13
N GLU A 128 7.96 2.40 0.65
CA GLU A 128 8.12 3.85 0.72
C GLU A 128 8.22 4.43 -0.68
N HIS A 129 7.43 5.48 -0.94
CA HIS A 129 7.44 6.19 -2.20
C HIS A 129 7.52 7.68 -1.98
N THR A 130 8.44 8.35 -2.67
CA THR A 130 8.43 9.80 -2.82
C THR A 130 7.24 10.22 -3.68
N ILE A 131 6.53 11.26 -3.26
CA ILE A 131 5.41 11.84 -4.00
C ILE A 131 5.61 13.36 -4.14
N PRO A 132 4.99 13.99 -5.15
CA PRO A 132 5.02 15.45 -5.26
C PRO A 132 4.37 16.11 -4.03
N ASN A 133 4.90 17.28 -3.64
CA ASN A 133 4.45 18.00 -2.44
C ASN A 133 3.01 18.50 -2.56
N GLU A 134 2.59 18.85 -3.77
CA GLU A 134 1.24 19.25 -4.15
C GLU A 134 0.25 18.08 -4.08
N VAL A 135 0.70 16.86 -4.39
CA VAL A 135 -0.13 15.66 -4.23
C VAL A 135 -0.41 15.44 -2.75
N PHE A 136 0.59 15.59 -1.87
CA PHE A 136 0.37 15.49 -0.43
C PHE A 136 -0.67 16.49 0.07
N ASP A 137 -0.63 17.75 -0.39
CA ASP A 137 -1.52 18.80 0.09
C ASP A 137 -2.99 18.46 -0.19
N GLU A 138 -3.29 17.99 -1.41
CA GLU A 138 -4.63 17.62 -1.86
C GLU A 138 -5.09 16.21 -1.42
N LEU A 139 -4.16 15.35 -1.00
CA LEU A 139 -4.41 13.94 -0.71
C LEU A 139 -5.47 13.73 0.38
N THR A 140 -6.56 13.03 0.06
CA THR A 140 -7.59 12.62 1.03
C THR A 140 -7.75 11.10 1.11
N ARG A 141 -7.28 10.35 0.11
CA ARG A 141 -7.59 8.93 -0.03
C ARG A 141 -6.48 8.18 -0.77
N LEU A 142 -6.23 6.94 -0.37
CA LEU A 142 -5.39 5.99 -1.10
C LEU A 142 -6.23 4.76 -1.48
N ASP A 143 -6.16 4.35 -2.73
CA ASP A 143 -6.65 3.04 -3.16
C ASP A 143 -5.49 2.04 -3.16
N PHE A 144 -5.66 0.95 -2.40
CA PHE A 144 -4.80 -0.21 -2.38
C PHE A 144 -5.29 -1.20 -3.45
N ILE A 145 -4.46 -1.46 -4.46
CA ILE A 145 -4.85 -2.21 -5.64
C ILE A 145 -4.10 -3.54 -5.63
N ALA A 146 -4.80 -4.64 -5.35
CA ALA A 146 -4.23 -5.97 -5.58
C ALA A 146 -4.37 -6.32 -7.06
N ASN A 147 -3.25 -6.51 -7.73
CA ASN A 147 -3.20 -6.72 -9.18
C ASN A 147 -3.61 -8.14 -9.56
N ALA A 148 -4.17 -8.28 -10.75
CA ALA A 148 -4.43 -9.59 -11.33
C ALA A 148 -3.10 -10.30 -11.63
N ASP A 149 -3.09 -11.62 -11.50
CA ASP A 149 -1.90 -12.45 -11.71
C ASP A 149 -2.30 -13.86 -12.13
N GLU A 150 -1.45 -14.53 -12.89
CA GLU A 150 -1.63 -15.96 -13.18
C GLU A 150 -0.97 -16.79 -12.07
N VAL A 151 -1.69 -17.75 -11.52
CA VAL A 151 -1.22 -18.55 -10.39
C VAL A 151 -1.40 -20.05 -10.61
N GLN A 152 -0.56 -20.83 -9.94
CA GLN A 152 -0.63 -22.29 -9.88
C GLN A 152 -0.59 -22.76 -8.43
N PRO A 153 -1.11 -23.97 -8.13
CA PRO A 153 -0.98 -24.55 -6.81
C PRO A 153 0.50 -24.64 -6.39
N GLY A 154 0.78 -24.31 -5.14
CA GLY A 154 2.12 -24.35 -4.56
C GLY A 154 2.59 -25.71 -4.10
#